data_AF-A0A522Y9M6-F1
#
_entry.id   AF-A0A522Y9M6-F1
#
_cell.length_a   1.000
_cell.length_b   1.000
_cell.length_c   1.000
_cell.angle_alpha   90.00
_cell.angle_beta   90.00
_cell.angle_gamma   90.00
#
_symmetry.space_group_name_H-M   'P 1'
#
loop_
_entity.id
_entity.type
_entity.pdbx_description
1 polymer ?
#
loop_
_entity_poly.entity_id
_entity_poly.type
_entity_poly.pdbx_seq_one_letter_code
_entity_poly.pdbx_strand_id
1 'polypeptide(L)'
;AKVLDLQRCLQEKLIFVRRFTGGEIIFHGNELTYSITFTEGELPMPSSVKESFRYLTSFILDAYCLMGLKPSYSCDNPPDATESSFCFASREDYDIIINNRKIGGNAQRRIKNSVFQHGVIPLESDRVKFSNFIREDLSGIEKKSVSLAEALGRNIGFSELTGLLRKSFESVFGVSLKEDVLTKEETLLAKGLKETKYANPEWNFNRKKTILVK
;
A
#
# COMPACT_ATOMS: atom_id res chain seq x y z
N ALA A 1 -8.71 11.66 11.05
CA ALA A 1 -9.47 12.81 11.58
C ALA A 1 -8.55 13.98 11.95
N LYS A 2 -7.53 13.80 12.81
CA LYS A 2 -6.64 14.92 13.21
C LYS A 2 -5.84 15.54 12.05
N VAL A 3 -5.38 14.72 11.11
CA VAL A 3 -4.52 15.13 9.98
C VAL A 3 -5.32 15.70 8.80
N LEU A 4 -6.61 15.39 8.66
CA LEU A 4 -7.41 15.75 7.48
C LEU A 4 -8.24 17.01 7.73
N ASP A 5 -8.32 17.86 6.71
CA ASP A 5 -9.37 18.88 6.64
C ASP A 5 -10.69 18.23 6.19
N LEU A 6 -11.42 17.68 7.16
CA LEU A 6 -12.68 17.01 6.90
C LEU A 6 -13.73 17.93 6.27
N GLN A 7 -13.74 19.23 6.57
CA GLN A 7 -14.70 20.16 5.96
C GLN A 7 -14.43 20.27 4.46
N ARG A 8 -13.18 20.52 4.08
CA ARG A 8 -12.79 20.61 2.67
C ARG A 8 -12.97 19.28 1.94
N CYS A 9 -12.65 18.16 2.57
CA CYS A 9 -12.88 16.83 1.99
C CYS A 9 -14.38 16.57 1.71
N LEU A 10 -15.27 17.01 2.61
CA LEU A 10 -16.71 16.84 2.43
C LEU A 10 -17.27 17.79 1.35
N GLN A 11 -16.76 19.03 1.28
CA GLN A 11 -17.11 19.98 0.22
C GLN A 11 -16.76 19.46 -1.18
N GLU A 12 -15.56 18.87 -1.31
CA GLU A 12 -15.07 18.23 -2.54
C GLU A 12 -15.62 16.80 -2.74
N LYS A 13 -16.57 16.37 -1.91
CA LYS A 13 -17.25 15.07 -1.99
C LYS A 13 -16.30 13.86 -2.05
N LEU A 14 -15.18 13.92 -1.32
CA LEU A 14 -14.25 12.81 -1.22
C LEU A 14 -14.89 11.60 -0.54
N ILE A 15 -14.57 10.41 -1.05
CA ILE A 15 -15.04 9.13 -0.50
C ILE A 15 -14.05 8.65 0.56
N PHE A 16 -14.58 8.28 1.73
CA PHE A 16 -13.80 7.74 2.83
C PHE A 16 -14.05 6.25 2.99
N VAL A 17 -12.99 5.47 2.89
CA VAL A 17 -13.04 4.02 3.12
C VAL A 17 -12.02 3.64 4.18
N ARG A 18 -12.48 2.93 5.22
CA ARG A 18 -11.60 2.32 6.20
C ARG A 18 -11.26 0.90 5.75
N ARG A 19 -9.99 0.66 5.43
CA ARG A 19 -9.48 -0.69 5.17
C ARG A 19 -9.49 -1.54 6.45
N PHE A 20 -9.53 -2.86 6.27
CA PHE A 20 -9.52 -3.78 7.41
C PHE A 20 -8.11 -4.03 7.97
N THR A 21 -7.03 -3.72 7.26
CA THR A 21 -5.67 -3.72 7.82
C THR A 21 -5.43 -2.51 8.72
N GLY A 22 -4.34 -2.54 9.50
CA GLY A 22 -3.86 -1.37 10.22
C GLY A 22 -3.17 -0.34 9.31
N GLY A 23 -2.43 0.57 9.95
CA GLY A 23 -1.64 1.62 9.32
C GLY A 23 -2.36 2.97 9.22
N GLU A 24 -1.78 3.87 8.46
CA GLU A 24 -2.14 5.29 8.41
C GLU A 24 -3.07 5.65 7.24
N ILE A 25 -3.41 6.94 7.11
CA ILE A 25 -4.25 7.46 6.02
C ILE A 25 -3.40 7.58 4.75
N ILE A 26 -3.97 7.16 3.62
CA ILE A 26 -3.44 7.42 2.28
C ILE A 26 -4.53 8.05 1.42
N PHE A 27 -4.12 8.86 0.46
CA PHE A 27 -4.98 9.30 -0.62
C PHE A 27 -4.68 8.45 -1.84
N HIS A 28 -5.72 7.90 -2.46
CA HIS A 28 -5.61 7.17 -3.70
C HIS A 28 -5.63 8.16 -4.88
N GLY A 29 -4.65 8.07 -5.76
CA GLY A 29 -4.47 8.94 -6.93
C GLY A 29 -4.17 8.16 -8.19
N ASN A 30 -3.19 8.62 -8.97
CA ASN A 30 -2.63 7.89 -10.10
C ASN A 30 -1.59 6.86 -9.63
N GLU A 31 -2.05 5.63 -9.42
CA GLU A 31 -1.28 4.57 -8.76
C GLU A 31 -1.73 3.17 -9.18
N LEU A 32 -0.86 2.19 -8.92
CA LEU A 32 -1.22 0.78 -8.92
C LEU A 32 -1.44 0.33 -7.48
N THR A 33 -2.59 -0.31 -7.20
CA THR A 33 -2.81 -1.02 -5.95
C THR A 33 -2.74 -2.53 -6.17
N TYR A 34 -2.21 -3.25 -5.20
CA TYR A 34 -2.08 -4.70 -5.26
C TYR A 34 -2.42 -5.31 -3.90
N SER A 35 -2.85 -6.56 -3.89
CA SER A 35 -2.96 -7.36 -2.68
C SER A 35 -2.48 -8.78 -2.93
N ILE A 36 -2.07 -9.43 -1.85
CA ILE A 36 -1.61 -10.81 -1.85
C ILE A 36 -2.14 -11.48 -0.59
N THR A 37 -2.71 -12.66 -0.77
CA THR A 37 -3.23 -13.49 0.32
C THR A 37 -2.57 -14.84 0.25
N PHE A 38 -2.09 -15.34 1.39
CA PHE A 38 -1.51 -16.67 1.50
C PHE A 38 -1.92 -17.33 2.80
N THR A 39 -1.88 -18.66 2.79
CA THR A 39 -2.00 -19.52 3.96
C THR A 39 -0.64 -20.12 4.34
N GLU A 40 -0.46 -20.47 5.62
CA GLU A 40 0.71 -21.21 6.11
C GLU A 40 0.76 -22.58 5.42
N GLY A 41 1.58 -22.69 4.36
CA GLY A 41 1.72 -23.90 3.54
C GLY A 41 1.94 -23.61 2.04
N GLU A 42 1.44 -22.48 1.53
CA GLU A 42 1.57 -22.12 0.11
C GLU A 42 2.92 -21.47 -0.23
N LEU A 43 3.51 -20.75 0.73
CA LEU A 43 4.84 -20.17 0.64
C LEU A 43 5.61 -20.41 1.95
N PRO A 44 6.96 -20.41 1.92
CA PRO A 44 7.76 -20.40 3.13
C PRO A 44 7.50 -19.09 3.88
N MET A 45 6.61 -19.13 4.87
CA MET A 45 6.18 -17.96 5.61
C MET A 45 7.04 -17.77 6.86
N PRO A 46 7.75 -16.65 6.99
CA PRO A 46 8.47 -16.35 8.22
C PRO A 46 7.50 -16.23 9.39
N SER A 47 7.91 -16.75 10.56
CA SER A 47 7.09 -16.73 11.77
C SER A 47 6.88 -15.31 12.29
N SER A 48 7.79 -14.38 12.01
CA SER A 48 7.71 -12.98 12.42
C SER A 48 6.94 -12.11 11.41
N VAL A 49 6.09 -11.21 11.93
CA VAL A 49 5.34 -10.23 11.13
C VAL A 49 6.26 -9.35 10.29
N LYS A 50 7.41 -8.97 10.87
CA LYS A 50 8.43 -8.13 10.24
C LYS A 50 9.13 -8.86 9.09
N GLU A 51 9.54 -10.09 9.33
CA GLU A 51 10.19 -10.92 8.32
C GLU A 51 9.25 -11.26 7.18
N SER A 52 7.98 -11.60 7.46
CA SER A 52 7.01 -11.84 6.39
C SER A 52 6.72 -10.58 5.60
N PHE A 53 6.69 -9.40 6.24
CA PHE A 53 6.51 -8.14 5.53
C PHE A 53 7.68 -7.88 4.57
N ARG A 54 8.92 -8.05 5.04
CA ARG A 54 10.13 -7.95 4.19
C ARG A 54 10.05 -8.93 3.03
N TYR A 55 9.77 -10.20 3.32
CA TYR A 55 9.66 -11.25 2.30
C TYR A 55 8.58 -10.94 1.25
N LEU A 56 7.36 -10.61 1.69
CA LEU A 56 6.22 -10.36 0.80
C LEU A 56 6.33 -9.06 0.00
N THR A 57 7.21 -8.13 0.39
CA THR A 57 7.48 -6.90 -0.37
C THR A 57 8.74 -6.98 -1.24
N SER A 58 9.52 -8.06 -1.11
CA SER A 58 10.80 -8.19 -1.81
C SER A 58 10.66 -8.26 -3.35
N PHE A 59 9.54 -8.78 -3.87
CA PHE A 59 9.25 -8.75 -5.31
C PHE A 59 9.10 -7.32 -5.86
N ILE A 60 8.75 -6.34 -5.03
CA ILE A 60 8.66 -4.94 -5.43
C ILE A 60 10.06 -4.34 -5.54
N LEU A 61 10.97 -4.69 -4.62
CA LEU A 61 12.38 -4.30 -4.73
C LEU A 61 12.98 -4.87 -6.02
N ASP A 62 12.75 -6.15 -6.30
CA ASP A 62 13.20 -6.78 -7.53
C ASP A 62 12.64 -6.08 -8.78
N ALA A 63 11.33 -5.77 -8.80
CA ALA A 63 10.72 -5.03 -9.91
C ALA A 63 11.35 -3.65 -10.13
N TYR A 64 11.63 -2.91 -9.06
CA TYR A 64 12.31 -1.62 -9.16
C TYR A 64 13.76 -1.77 -9.64
N CYS A 65 14.48 -2.81 -9.22
CA CYS A 65 15.81 -3.13 -9.75
C CYS A 65 15.76 -3.41 -11.26
N LEU A 66 14.77 -4.17 -11.74
CA LEU A 66 14.57 -4.44 -13.17
C LEU A 66 14.29 -3.17 -13.98
N MET A 67 13.74 -2.13 -13.34
CA MET A 67 13.55 -0.81 -13.96
C MET A 67 14.81 0.07 -13.92
N GLY A 68 15.93 -0.43 -13.37
CA GLY A 68 17.18 0.32 -13.24
C GLY A 68 17.24 1.23 -12.00
N LEU A 69 16.30 1.11 -11.06
CA LEU A 69 16.31 1.85 -9.81
C LEU A 69 17.17 1.13 -8.76
N LYS A 70 17.53 1.84 -7.68
CA LYS A 70 18.27 1.30 -6.53
C LYS A 70 17.41 1.35 -5.27
N PRO A 71 16.42 0.46 -5.14
CA PRO A 71 15.54 0.44 -3.97
C PRO A 71 16.25 -0.18 -2.76
N SER A 72 15.81 0.21 -1.57
CA SER A 72 16.18 -0.47 -0.33
C SER A 72 15.04 -0.39 0.68
N TYR A 73 15.15 -1.13 1.78
CA TYR A 73 14.32 -0.89 2.95
C TYR A 73 14.87 0.28 3.77
N SER A 74 14.00 0.98 4.50
CA SER A 74 14.41 2.07 5.39
C SER A 74 15.33 1.58 6.51
N CYS A 75 15.15 0.36 7.03
CA CYS A 75 16.00 -0.22 8.07
C CYS A 75 17.42 -0.52 7.60
N ASP A 76 17.60 -0.78 6.29
CA ASP A 76 18.91 -1.08 5.71
C ASP A 76 19.69 0.22 5.39
N ASN A 77 18.99 1.37 5.38
CA ASN A 77 19.53 2.71 5.14
C ASN A 77 18.91 3.72 6.12
N PRO A 78 19.22 3.62 7.43
CA PRO A 78 18.61 4.45 8.45
C PRO A 78 18.89 5.94 8.17
N PRO A 79 17.87 6.81 8.14
CA PRO A 79 18.10 8.25 8.06
C PRO A 79 18.64 8.83 9.36
N ASP A 80 19.21 10.02 9.28
CA ASP A 80 19.23 10.96 10.40
C ASP A 80 17.76 11.27 10.79
N ALA A 81 17.38 10.95 12.03
CA ALA A 81 15.99 10.83 12.49
C ALA A 81 15.10 12.07 12.21
N THR A 82 13.95 11.87 11.56
CA THR A 82 12.80 12.81 11.63
C THR A 82 11.47 12.03 11.63
N GLU A 83 10.71 12.13 12.73
CA GLU A 83 9.35 11.57 12.85
C GLU A 83 8.30 12.47 12.18
N SER A 84 7.26 11.88 11.57
CA SER A 84 6.04 12.61 11.14
C SER A 84 4.84 11.65 11.15
N SER A 85 3.62 12.18 11.27
CA SER A 85 2.35 11.42 11.41
C SER A 85 1.60 11.14 10.09
N PHE A 86 2.23 11.44 8.95
CA PHE A 86 1.67 11.23 7.61
C PHE A 86 2.41 10.09 6.91
N CYS A 87 1.70 9.12 6.34
CA CYS A 87 2.29 7.86 5.86
C CYS A 87 3.40 8.03 4.82
N PHE A 88 3.27 9.01 3.92
CA PHE A 88 4.32 9.26 2.93
C PHE A 88 5.52 10.05 3.51
N ALA A 89 5.39 10.59 4.70
CA ALA A 89 6.41 11.34 5.41
C ALA A 89 7.02 10.54 6.59
N SER A 90 6.33 9.53 7.10
CA SER A 90 6.81 8.57 8.11
C SER A 90 7.61 7.44 7.45
N ARG A 91 8.58 6.90 8.18
CA ARG A 91 9.38 5.74 7.77
C ARG A 91 9.24 4.63 8.79
N GLU A 92 8.62 3.56 8.37
CA GLU A 92 8.63 2.26 9.05
C GLU A 92 9.84 1.44 8.56
N ASP A 93 10.31 0.50 9.38
CA ASP A 93 11.50 -0.32 9.10
C ASP A 93 11.55 -0.87 7.66
N TYR A 94 10.41 -1.36 7.16
CA TYR A 94 10.32 -2.00 5.84
C TYR A 94 9.61 -1.16 4.77
N ASP A 95 9.53 0.16 4.97
CA ASP A 95 9.20 1.04 3.86
C ASP A 95 10.27 0.96 2.77
N ILE A 96 9.82 0.95 1.52
CA ILE A 96 10.69 0.92 0.35
C ILE A 96 11.09 2.36 0.03
N ILE A 97 12.40 2.60 -0.11
CA ILE A 97 12.95 3.91 -0.43
C ILE A 97 13.78 3.86 -1.72
N ILE A 98 13.78 4.97 -2.46
CA ILE A 98 14.62 5.21 -3.63
C ILE A 98 15.24 6.59 -3.46
N ASN A 99 16.58 6.67 -3.51
CA ASN A 99 17.32 7.93 -3.30
C ASN A 99 16.88 8.66 -2.01
N ASN A 100 16.81 7.93 -0.89
CA ASN A 100 16.34 8.43 0.42
C ASN A 100 14.91 8.98 0.44
N ARG A 101 14.07 8.64 -0.54
CA ARG A 101 12.66 9.02 -0.58
C ARG A 101 11.76 7.80 -0.58
N LYS A 102 10.74 7.78 0.27
CA LYS A 102 9.75 6.70 0.35
C LYS A 102 8.92 6.62 -0.91
N ILE A 103 8.78 5.41 -1.46
CA ILE A 103 7.91 5.11 -2.59
C ILE A 103 6.76 4.22 -2.14
N GLY A 104 5.54 4.72 -2.31
CA GLY A 104 4.32 3.98 -1.97
C GLY A 104 4.15 3.70 -0.48
N GLY A 105 3.36 2.67 -0.18
CA GLY A 105 3.09 2.22 1.18
C GLY A 105 2.43 0.86 1.18
N ASN A 106 2.75 0.05 2.19
CA ASN A 106 2.29 -1.31 2.31
C ASN A 106 1.70 -1.56 3.70
N ALA A 107 0.77 -2.51 3.81
CA ALA A 107 0.21 -2.92 5.09
C ALA A 107 -0.09 -4.41 5.12
N GLN A 108 0.15 -5.02 6.29
CA GLN A 108 -0.08 -6.43 6.54
C GLN A 108 -1.17 -6.65 7.58
N ARG A 109 -1.89 -7.75 7.46
CA ARG A 109 -2.68 -8.31 8.55
C ARG A 109 -2.56 -9.84 8.56
N ARG A 110 -2.35 -10.41 9.74
CA ARG A 110 -2.44 -11.85 9.97
C ARG A 110 -3.77 -12.21 10.61
N ILE A 111 -4.42 -13.26 10.12
CA ILE A 111 -5.69 -13.78 10.62
C ILE A 111 -5.58 -15.30 10.63
N LYS A 112 -5.56 -15.91 11.82
CA LYS A 112 -5.32 -17.36 11.99
C LYS A 112 -4.03 -17.75 11.23
N ASN A 113 -4.12 -18.72 10.32
CA ASN A 113 -3.00 -19.24 9.52
C ASN A 113 -2.89 -18.54 8.16
N SER A 114 -3.44 -17.33 8.03
CA SER A 114 -3.44 -16.57 6.78
C SER A 114 -2.80 -15.20 6.94
N VAL A 115 -2.09 -14.76 5.91
CA VAL A 115 -1.48 -13.45 5.82
C VAL A 115 -2.05 -12.72 4.62
N PHE A 116 -2.50 -11.48 4.86
CA PHE A 116 -2.91 -10.54 3.84
C PHE A 116 -1.93 -9.38 3.80
N GLN A 117 -1.30 -9.15 2.67
CA GLN A 117 -0.44 -7.99 2.38
C GLN A 117 -1.09 -7.21 1.25
N HIS A 118 -1.08 -5.88 1.33
CA HIS A 118 -1.48 -5.04 0.22
C HIS A 118 -0.67 -3.76 0.23
N GLY A 119 -0.66 -3.07 -0.90
CA GLY A 119 0.07 -1.82 -1.01
C GLY A 119 -0.29 -1.01 -2.24
N VAL A 120 0.35 0.14 -2.31
CA VAL A 120 0.21 1.13 -3.36
C VAL A 120 1.58 1.48 -3.95
N ILE A 121 1.64 1.55 -5.27
CA ILE A 121 2.79 2.01 -6.05
C ILE A 121 2.35 3.27 -6.81
N PRO A 122 2.78 4.48 -6.38
CA PRO A 122 2.40 5.73 -7.02
C PRO A 122 3.05 5.82 -8.39
N LEU A 123 2.25 5.90 -9.45
CA LEU A 123 2.73 6.07 -10.82
C LEU A 123 3.22 7.51 -11.00
N GLU A 124 2.39 8.47 -10.60
CA GLU A 124 2.67 9.90 -10.66
C GLU A 124 2.46 10.54 -9.28
N SER A 125 2.93 11.79 -9.14
CA SER A 125 2.82 12.52 -7.88
C SER A 125 1.54 13.35 -7.82
N ASP A 126 0.62 12.96 -6.94
CA ASP A 126 -0.59 13.74 -6.62
C ASP A 126 -0.43 14.59 -5.34
N ARG A 127 0.82 14.83 -4.88
CA ARG A 127 1.11 15.49 -3.59
C ARG A 127 0.41 16.85 -3.44
N VAL A 128 0.45 17.69 -4.48
CA VAL A 128 -0.16 19.04 -4.48
C VAL A 128 -1.67 18.95 -4.39
N LYS A 129 -2.27 17.94 -5.01
CA LYS A 129 -3.70 17.68 -4.88
C LYS A 129 -4.03 17.26 -3.44
N PHE A 130 -3.22 16.41 -2.83
CA PHE A 130 -3.45 15.91 -1.48
C PHE A 130 -3.17 16.93 -0.38
N SER A 131 -2.20 17.83 -0.56
CA SER A 131 -1.89 18.89 0.41
C SER A 131 -3.08 19.81 0.66
N ASN A 132 -3.98 19.96 -0.32
CA ASN A 132 -5.22 20.71 -0.15
C ASN A 132 -6.18 20.11 0.89
N PHE A 133 -6.04 18.83 1.23
CA PHE A 133 -6.97 18.10 2.09
C PHE A 133 -6.38 17.74 3.45
N ILE A 134 -5.14 18.15 3.70
CA ILE A 134 -4.38 17.84 4.91
C ILE A 134 -4.16 19.15 5.67
N ARG A 135 -4.29 19.10 7.00
CA ARG A 135 -4.08 20.25 7.89
C ARG A 135 -2.61 20.51 8.19
N GLU A 136 -1.78 19.49 8.03
CA GLU A 136 -0.33 19.59 8.21
C GLU A 136 0.31 20.27 7.00
N ASP A 137 1.35 21.07 7.26
CA ASP A 137 2.17 21.61 6.19
C ASP A 137 2.99 20.48 5.56
N LEU A 138 2.76 20.25 4.26
CA LEU A 138 3.48 19.26 3.47
C LEU A 138 4.64 19.88 2.70
N SER A 139 5.07 21.11 3.02
CA SER A 139 6.29 21.68 2.47
C SER A 139 7.48 20.72 2.68
N GLY A 140 8.25 20.45 1.62
CA GLY A 140 9.37 19.52 1.67
C GLY A 140 9.00 18.03 1.53
N ILE A 141 7.73 17.68 1.32
CA ILE A 141 7.29 16.29 1.13
C ILE A 141 7.95 15.62 -0.10
N GLU A 142 8.34 16.40 -1.11
CA GLU A 142 9.09 15.97 -2.29
C GLU A 142 10.51 15.47 -1.95
N LYS A 143 11.06 15.91 -0.81
CA LYS A 143 12.34 15.41 -0.28
C LYS A 143 12.18 14.13 0.53
N LYS A 144 10.95 13.80 0.95
CA LYS A 144 10.66 12.62 1.80
C LYS A 144 10.07 11.45 1.01
N SER A 145 9.44 11.72 -0.12
CA SER A 145 8.72 10.70 -0.87
C SER A 145 8.82 10.93 -2.38
N VAL A 146 8.66 9.86 -3.16
CA VAL A 146 8.84 9.84 -4.62
C VAL A 146 7.79 8.95 -5.30
N SER A 147 7.34 9.35 -6.49
CA SER A 147 6.54 8.55 -7.41
C SER A 147 7.44 7.79 -8.39
N LEU A 148 6.89 6.78 -9.07
CA LEU A 148 7.65 5.98 -10.01
C LEU A 148 8.11 6.82 -11.22
N ALA A 149 7.28 7.74 -11.70
CA ALA A 149 7.65 8.66 -12.77
C ALA A 149 8.82 9.57 -12.39
N GLU A 150 8.81 10.14 -11.17
CA GLU A 150 9.91 10.95 -10.65
C GLU A 150 11.20 10.14 -10.48
N ALA A 151 11.09 8.88 -10.06
CA ALA A 151 12.25 8.01 -9.86
C ALA A 151 12.88 7.56 -11.19
N LEU A 152 12.06 7.30 -12.21
CA LEU A 152 12.51 6.86 -13.53
C LEU A 152 12.91 8.01 -14.47
N GLY A 153 12.44 9.23 -14.20
CA GLY A 153 12.55 10.35 -15.13
C GLY A 153 11.65 10.21 -16.36
N ARG A 154 10.66 9.29 -16.33
CA ARG A 154 9.66 9.07 -17.38
C ARG A 154 8.40 8.44 -16.80
N ASN A 155 7.28 8.59 -17.51
CA ASN A 155 6.07 7.85 -17.16
C ASN A 155 6.23 6.36 -17.51
N ILE A 156 5.58 5.52 -16.71
CA ILE A 156 5.48 4.07 -16.91
C ILE A 156 4.00 3.71 -17.00
N GLY A 157 3.64 2.94 -18.02
CA GLY A 157 2.26 2.50 -18.22
C GLY A 157 1.86 1.40 -17.25
N PHE A 158 0.57 1.29 -16.95
CA PHE A 158 0.04 0.24 -16.07
C PHE A 158 0.45 -1.17 -16.52
N SER A 159 0.37 -1.47 -17.83
CA SER A 159 0.75 -2.78 -18.37
C SER A 159 2.25 -3.07 -18.28
N GLU A 160 3.10 -2.06 -18.39
CA GLU A 160 4.55 -2.22 -18.25
C GLU A 160 4.89 -2.55 -16.79
N LEU A 161 4.31 -1.79 -15.86
CA LEU A 161 4.48 -2.00 -14.43
C LEU A 161 3.96 -3.37 -13.99
N THR A 162 2.73 -3.76 -14.37
CA THR A 162 2.17 -5.07 -14.00
C THR A 162 2.98 -6.23 -14.56
N GLY A 163 3.50 -6.12 -15.80
CA GLY A 163 4.38 -7.12 -16.40
C GLY A 163 5.67 -7.32 -15.60
N LEU A 164 6.31 -6.23 -15.17
CA LEU A 164 7.51 -6.27 -14.34
C LEU A 164 7.22 -6.82 -12.94
N LEU A 165 6.12 -6.42 -12.30
CA LEU A 165 5.71 -6.94 -11.00
C LEU A 165 5.41 -8.44 -11.07
N ARG A 166 4.70 -8.92 -12.11
CA ARG A 166 4.41 -10.34 -12.32
C ARG A 166 5.70 -11.15 -12.44
N LYS A 167 6.61 -10.71 -13.32
CA LYS A 167 7.92 -11.36 -13.53
C LYS A 167 8.72 -11.44 -12.22
N SER A 168 8.75 -10.33 -11.47
CA SER A 168 9.49 -10.25 -10.20
C SER A 168 8.87 -11.14 -9.14
N PHE A 169 7.53 -11.19 -9.07
CA PHE A 169 6.79 -12.06 -8.15
C PHE A 169 7.08 -13.54 -8.42
N GLU A 170 6.99 -13.97 -9.67
CA GLU A 170 7.29 -15.35 -10.07
C GLU A 170 8.74 -15.73 -9.77
N SER A 171 9.69 -14.83 -10.08
CA SER A 171 11.12 -15.02 -9.83
C SER A 171 11.44 -15.12 -8.32
N VAL A 172 10.96 -14.18 -7.52
CA VAL A 172 11.25 -14.08 -6.09
C VAL A 172 10.64 -15.22 -5.29
N PHE A 173 9.40 -15.61 -5.62
CA PHE A 173 8.68 -16.65 -4.88
C PHE A 173 8.80 -18.05 -5.49
N GLY A 174 9.42 -18.18 -6.67
CA GLY A 174 9.58 -19.47 -7.35
C GLY A 174 8.24 -20.08 -7.77
N VAL A 175 7.28 -19.25 -8.14
CA VAL A 175 5.91 -19.65 -8.51
C VAL A 175 5.59 -19.26 -9.95
N SER A 176 4.50 -19.79 -10.50
CA SER A 176 3.91 -19.30 -11.75
C SER A 176 2.53 -18.74 -11.47
N LEU A 177 2.34 -17.48 -11.85
CA LEU A 177 1.06 -16.78 -11.72
C LEU A 177 0.17 -17.18 -12.88
N LYS A 178 -1.00 -17.71 -12.55
CA LYS A 178 -2.07 -18.00 -13.52
C LYS A 178 -3.15 -16.94 -13.39
N GLU A 179 -3.62 -16.47 -14.53
CA GLU A 179 -4.77 -15.58 -14.56
C GLU A 179 -6.02 -16.35 -14.16
N ASP A 180 -6.81 -15.76 -13.28
CA ASP A 180 -8.06 -16.31 -12.80
C ASP A 180 -9.03 -15.17 -12.46
N VAL A 181 -10.28 -15.53 -12.20
CA VAL A 181 -11.35 -14.61 -11.82
C VAL A 181 -11.90 -14.98 -10.45
N LEU A 182 -12.53 -14.00 -9.78
CA LEU A 182 -13.17 -14.26 -8.50
C LEU A 182 -14.24 -15.35 -8.63
N THR A 183 -14.29 -16.28 -7.67
CA THR A 183 -15.34 -17.29 -7.64
C THR A 183 -16.70 -16.65 -7.34
N LYS A 184 -17.77 -17.44 -7.52
CA LYS A 184 -19.12 -17.00 -7.13
C LYS A 184 -19.20 -16.73 -5.63
N GLU A 185 -18.60 -17.59 -4.79
CA GLU A 185 -18.58 -17.38 -3.35
C GLU A 185 -17.85 -16.09 -2.98
N GLU A 186 -16.67 -15.83 -3.58
CA GLU A 186 -15.88 -14.61 -3.33
C GLU A 186 -16.64 -13.35 -3.75
N THR A 187 -17.29 -13.39 -4.92
CA THR A 187 -18.08 -12.28 -5.45
C THR A 187 -19.28 -11.98 -4.54
N LEU A 188 -20.00 -13.00 -4.10
CA LEU A 188 -21.14 -12.86 -3.18
C LEU A 188 -20.68 -12.32 -1.82
N LEU A 189 -19.58 -12.83 -1.28
CA LEU A 189 -18.99 -12.36 -0.03
C LEU A 189 -18.56 -10.90 -0.13
N ALA A 190 -17.88 -10.51 -1.22
CA ALA A 190 -17.46 -9.13 -1.46
C ALA A 190 -18.66 -8.18 -1.53
N LYS A 191 -19.74 -8.58 -2.22
CA LYS A 191 -20.99 -7.81 -2.29
C LYS A 191 -21.63 -7.66 -0.91
N GLY A 192 -21.75 -8.75 -0.16
CA GLY A 192 -22.30 -8.73 1.20
C GLY A 192 -21.47 -7.85 2.15
N LEU A 193 -20.14 -7.93 2.09
CA LEU A 193 -19.25 -7.08 2.88
C LEU A 193 -19.32 -5.60 2.48
N LYS A 194 -19.52 -5.30 1.19
CA LYS A 194 -19.76 -3.92 0.75
C LYS A 194 -21.00 -3.36 1.43
N GLU A 195 -22.12 -4.07 1.33
CA GLU A 195 -23.42 -3.61 1.85
C GLU A 195 -23.44 -3.51 3.38
N THR A 196 -22.91 -4.53 4.06
CA THR A 196 -22.99 -4.64 5.53
C THR A 196 -21.88 -3.89 6.27
N LYS A 197 -20.76 -3.59 5.61
CA LYS A 197 -19.56 -3.06 6.26
C LYS A 197 -18.93 -1.88 5.52
N TYR A 198 -18.40 -2.09 4.32
CA TYR A 198 -17.52 -1.09 3.70
C TYR A 198 -18.25 0.15 3.16
N ALA A 199 -19.55 0.04 2.83
CA ALA A 199 -20.41 1.17 2.51
C ALA A 199 -21.01 1.84 3.76
N ASN A 200 -20.84 1.26 4.95
CA ASN A 200 -21.45 1.77 6.18
C ASN A 200 -20.60 2.90 6.80
N PRO A 201 -21.15 4.13 6.94
CA PRO A 201 -20.43 5.24 7.58
C PRO A 201 -19.96 4.92 9.00
N GLU A 202 -20.68 4.09 9.75
CA GLU A 202 -20.28 3.69 11.11
C GLU A 202 -18.96 2.92 11.13
N TRP A 203 -18.71 2.08 10.13
CA TRP A 203 -17.43 1.39 9.98
C TRP A 203 -16.32 2.37 9.60
N ASN A 204 -16.62 3.28 8.66
CA ASN A 204 -15.65 4.22 8.10
C ASN A 204 -15.23 5.32 9.08
N PHE A 205 -16.15 5.81 9.93
CA PHE A 205 -15.90 6.96 10.82
C PHE A 205 -15.83 6.61 12.32
N ASN A 206 -16.58 5.61 12.80
CA ASN A 206 -16.82 5.42 14.25
C ASN A 206 -16.04 4.25 14.88
N ARG A 207 -14.98 3.76 14.22
CA ARG A 207 -14.12 2.65 14.70
C ARG A 207 -14.85 1.38 15.16
N LYS A 208 -16.11 1.15 14.77
CA LYS A 208 -16.86 -0.06 15.20
C LYS A 208 -16.13 -1.33 14.77
N LYS A 209 -16.09 -2.33 15.65
CA LYS A 209 -15.65 -3.69 15.32
C LYS A 209 -16.79 -4.39 14.58
N THR A 210 -16.63 -4.63 13.29
CA THR A 210 -17.51 -5.58 12.57
C THR A 210 -16.95 -6.98 12.81
N ILE A 211 -17.78 -7.89 13.31
CA ILE A 211 -17.43 -9.32 13.38
C ILE A 211 -17.29 -9.80 11.95
N LEU A 212 -16.06 -10.12 11.55
CA LEU A 212 -15.74 -10.65 10.23
C LEU A 212 -16.08 -12.13 10.21
N VAL A 213 -17.38 -12.43 10.01
CA VAL A 213 -17.94 -13.78 9.83
C VAL A 213 -17.78 -14.67 11.08
N LYS A 214 -18.82 -15.43 11.43
CA LYS A 214 -18.75 -16.46 12.48
C LYS A 214 -18.10 -17.71 11.92
#